data_AF-A0ABD1J9B0-F1
#
_entry.id   AF-A0ABD1J9B0-F1
#
_cell.length_a   1.000
_cell.length_b   1.000
_cell.length_c   1.000
_cell.angle_alpha   90.00
_cell.angle_beta   90.00
_cell.angle_gamma   90.00
#
_symmetry.space_group_name_H-M   'P 1'
#
loop_
_entity.id
_entity.type
_entity.pdbx_description
1 polymer ?
#
loop_
_entity_poly.entity_id
_entity_poly.type
_entity_poly.pdbx_seq_one_letter_code
_entity_poly.pdbx_strand_id
1 'polypeptide(L)' 'MDELPICQNDGQLQLLPSDCQSETTLQVLTTRCQGRQSCSIRASSREFGDPCYAGTRKYLNVIYTCGESVQIPQRHPHLR' A
#
# COMPACT_ATOMS: atom_id res chain seq x y z
N MET A 1 14.53 -10.40 -0.99
CA MET A 1 14.11 -9.17 -0.28
C MET A 1 14.58 -8.05 -1.16
N ASP A 2 13.88 -7.89 -2.27
CA ASP A 2 14.43 -7.20 -3.44
C ASP A 2 14.02 -5.74 -3.32
N GLU A 3 15.02 -4.87 -3.15
CA GLU A 3 14.83 -3.43 -3.02
C GLU A 3 14.29 -2.90 -4.35
N LEU A 4 12.97 -2.76 -4.44
CA LEU A 4 12.33 -2.20 -5.62
C LEU A 4 12.83 -0.76 -5.84
N PRO A 5 13.17 -0.39 -7.10
CA PRO A 5 13.65 0.93 -7.41
C PRO A 5 12.61 1.99 -7.04
N ILE A 6 13.03 2.96 -6.24
CA ILE A 6 12.24 4.12 -5.86
C ILE A 6 11.98 4.97 -7.12
N CYS A 7 10.84 5.69 -7.16
CA CYS A 7 10.52 6.62 -8.24
C CYS A 7 11.53 7.78 -8.31
N GLN A 8 12.63 7.61 -9.05
CA GLN A 8 13.63 8.65 -9.34
C GLN A 8 13.39 9.25 -10.74
N ASN A 9 13.61 10.57 -10.91
CA ASN A 9 13.74 11.16 -12.25
C ASN A 9 15.22 11.24 -12.72
N ASP A 10 16.20 11.09 -11.80
CA ASP A 10 17.60 11.45 -12.07
C ASP A 10 18.62 10.35 -11.72
N GLY A 11 18.18 9.10 -11.56
CA GLY A 11 19.10 7.95 -11.45
C GLY A 11 20.02 7.92 -10.21
N GLN A 12 19.83 8.80 -9.22
CA GLN A 12 20.66 8.83 -8.01
C GLN A 12 19.90 8.28 -6.79
N LEU A 13 20.43 7.23 -6.18
CA LEU A 13 19.91 6.62 -4.95
C LEU A 13 20.03 7.62 -3.79
N GLN A 14 18.92 8.22 -3.34
CA GLN A 14 18.90 9.01 -2.11
C GLN A 14 18.57 8.08 -0.95
N LEU A 15 19.48 7.99 0.02
CA LEU A 15 19.17 7.51 1.37
C LEU A 15 18.04 8.40 1.89
N LEU A 16 16.82 7.88 1.92
CA LEU A 16 15.73 8.60 2.58
C LEU A 16 16.16 8.82 4.03
N PRO A 17 15.89 10.00 4.60
CA PRO A 17 15.94 10.14 6.04
C PRO A 17 15.11 9.01 6.64
N SER A 18 15.68 8.24 7.58
CA SER A 18 14.97 7.22 8.36
C SER A 18 13.66 7.75 8.95
N ASP A 19 13.58 9.07 9.09
CA ASP A 19 12.51 9.81 9.74
C ASP A 19 11.38 10.25 8.77
N CYS A 20 11.48 9.95 7.47
CA CYS A 20 10.46 10.29 6.46
C CYS A 20 9.61 9.05 6.13
N GLN A 21 8.85 8.58 7.13
CA GLN A 21 7.94 7.44 7.01
C GLN A 21 6.56 7.81 7.52
N SER A 22 5.50 7.36 6.82
CA SER A 22 4.13 7.57 7.29
C SER A 22 3.64 6.38 8.10
N GLU A 23 3.27 6.64 9.35
CA GLU A 23 2.69 5.66 10.28
C GLU A 23 1.29 5.20 9.86
N THR A 24 0.55 5.98 9.06
CA THR A 24 -0.81 5.64 8.64
C THR A 24 -0.86 4.70 7.44
N THR A 25 0.28 4.45 6.79
CA THR A 25 0.40 3.65 5.56
C THR A 25 -0.27 2.28 5.67
N LEU A 26 0.07 1.53 6.72
CA LEU A 26 -0.47 0.19 6.93
C LEU A 26 -1.99 0.20 7.17
N GLN A 27 -2.47 1.15 7.98
CA GLN A 27 -3.89 1.28 8.29
C GLN A 27 -4.71 1.58 7.04
N VAL A 28 -4.27 2.54 6.22
CA VAL A 28 -4.96 2.94 5.00
C VAL A 28 -5.03 1.77 4.02
N LEU A 29 -3.91 1.08 3.78
CA LEU A 29 -3.86 -0.05 2.85
C LEU A 29 -4.67 -1.25 3.32
N THR A 30 -4.64 -1.55 4.62
CA THR A 30 -5.45 -2.63 5.20
C THR A 30 -6.93 -2.31 5.04
N THR A 31 -7.34 -1.11 5.40
CA THR A 31 -8.74 -0.69 5.33
C THR A 31 -9.28 -0.67 3.90
N ARG A 32 -8.46 -0.26 2.92
CA ARG A 32 -8.90 -0.09 1.53
C ARG A 32 -8.76 -1.35 0.70
N CYS A 33 -7.71 -2.15 0.90
CA CYS A 33 -7.35 -3.22 -0.02
C CYS A 33 -7.49 -4.63 0.55
N GLN A 34 -7.49 -4.82 1.88
CA GLN A 34 -7.49 -6.16 2.46
C GLN A 34 -8.77 -6.92 2.10
N GLY A 35 -8.61 -8.17 1.66
CA GLY A 35 -9.73 -9.04 1.27
C GLY A 35 -10.37 -8.71 -0.08
N ARG A 36 -9.83 -7.75 -0.84
CA ARG A 36 -10.30 -7.45 -2.20
C ARG A 36 -9.42 -8.14 -3.23
N GLN A 37 -10.05 -8.62 -4.31
CA GLN A 37 -9.34 -9.19 -5.47
C GLN A 37 -8.58 -8.11 -6.28
N SER A 38 -9.03 -6.86 -6.20
CA SER A 38 -8.40 -5.71 -6.84
C SER A 38 -8.61 -4.46 -5.98
N CYS A 39 -7.59 -3.61 -5.91
CA CYS A 39 -7.60 -2.35 -5.18
C CYS A 39 -6.82 -1.30 -5.98
N SER A 40 -7.35 -0.07 -6.03
CA SER A 40 -6.67 1.09 -6.62
C SER A 40 -6.65 2.22 -5.60
N ILE A 41 -5.46 2.73 -5.30
CA ILE A 41 -5.25 3.83 -4.35
C ILE A 41 -4.21 4.80 -4.89
N ARG A 42 -4.44 6.09 -4.67
CA ARG A 42 -3.54 7.14 -5.13
C ARG A 42 -2.43 7.38 -4.11
N ALA A 43 -1.18 7.14 -4.49
CA ALA A 43 -0.01 7.50 -3.68
C ALA A 43 0.09 9.03 -3.56
N SER A 44 -0.44 9.59 -2.48
CA SER A 44 -0.47 11.05 -2.25
C SER A 44 -0.46 11.40 -0.76
N SER A 45 0.08 12.59 -0.43
CA SER A 45 0.08 13.10 0.94
C SER A 45 -1.32 13.26 1.53
N ARG A 46 -2.37 13.36 0.69
CA ARG A 46 -3.76 13.42 1.15
C ARG A 46 -4.23 12.08 1.74
N GLU A 47 -3.83 10.97 1.14
CA GLU A 47 -4.24 9.63 1.58
C GLU A 47 -3.35 9.13 2.73
N PHE A 48 -2.04 9.44 2.68
CA PHE A 48 -1.04 8.85 3.57
C PHE A 48 -0.40 9.86 4.54
N GLY A 49 -0.78 11.14 4.52
CA GLY A 49 -0.12 12.18 5.31
C GLY A 49 1.20 12.66 4.72
N ASP A 50 1.78 13.70 5.34
CA ASP A 50 3.05 14.29 4.91
C ASP A 50 4.01 14.44 6.10
N PRO A 51 4.72 13.37 6.50
CA PRO A 51 5.63 13.39 7.64
C PRO A 51 6.99 14.03 7.31
N CYS A 52 7.23 14.38 6.05
CA CYS A 52 8.54 14.78 5.56
C CYS A 52 8.62 16.30 5.37
N TYR A 53 9.84 16.82 5.30
CA TYR A 53 10.07 18.23 4.99
C TYR A 53 9.49 18.62 3.62
N ALA A 54 9.11 19.89 3.50
CA ALA A 54 8.58 20.42 2.25
C ALA A 54 9.59 20.24 1.10
N GLY A 55 9.11 19.80 -0.06
CA GLY A 55 9.94 19.53 -1.24
C GLY A 55 10.51 18.11 -1.31
N THR A 56 10.39 17.29 -0.24
CA THR A 56 10.78 15.87 -0.31
C THR A 56 9.82 15.09 -1.20
N ARG A 57 10.38 14.43 -2.23
CA ARG A 57 9.63 13.49 -3.07
C ARG A 57 9.35 12.21 -2.30
N LYS A 58 8.09 11.81 -2.28
CA LYS A 58 7.60 10.64 -1.56
C LYS A 58 7.17 9.57 -2.53
N TYR A 59 7.20 8.34 -2.07
CA TYR A 59 6.73 7.16 -2.79
C TYR A 59 6.00 6.24 -1.81
N LEU A 60 5.17 5.36 -2.34
CA LEU A 60 4.47 4.35 -1.57
C LEU A 60 5.13 3.00 -1.85
N ASN A 61 5.71 2.37 -0.82
CA ASN A 61 6.27 1.03 -0.92
C ASN A 61 5.34 0.03 -0.23
N VAL A 62 4.94 -1.03 -0.93
CA VAL A 62 3.96 -2.00 -0.43
C VAL A 62 4.38 -3.41 -0.76
N ILE A 63 4.14 -4.31 0.20
CA ILE A 63 4.21 -5.76 0.00
C ILE A 63 2.84 -6.29 0.37
N TYR A 64 2.21 -7.02 -0.55
CA TYR A 64 0.87 -7.60 -0.38
C TYR A 64 0.88 -9.06 -0.79
N THR A 65 0.04 -9.85 -0.15
CA THR A 65 -0.15 -11.27 -0.48
C THR A 65 -1.63 -11.54 -0.71
N CYS A 66 -1.96 -12.22 -1.80
CA CYS A 66 -3.31 -12.74 -2.01
C CYS A 66 -3.50 -14.00 -1.15
N GLY A 67 -4.44 -13.94 -0.22
CA GLY A 67 -4.89 -15.11 0.53
C GLY A 67 -6.09 -15.77 -0.14
N GLU A 68 -6.33 -17.03 0.18
CA GLU A 68 -7.59 -17.68 -0.17
C GLU A 68 -8.75 -16.93 0.49
N SER A 69 -9.73 -16.50 -0.30
CA SER A 69 -11.02 -16.15 0.26
C SER A 69 -11.55 -17.41 0.95
N VAL A 70 -11.75 -17.37 2.26
CA VAL A 70 -12.56 -18.39 2.96
C VAL A 70 -13.97 -18.22 2.39
N GLN A 71 -14.23 -18.92 1.29
CA GLN A 71 -15.57 -19.19 0.82
C GLN A 71 -16.15 -20.10 1.89
N ILE A 72 -16.71 -19.51 2.95
CA ILE A 72 -17.67 -20.23 3.77
C ILE A 72 -18.65 -20.78 2.74
N PRO A 73 -18.86 -22.11 2.64
CA PRO A 73 -19.85 -22.63 1.73
C PRO A 73 -21.15 -21.92 2.07
N GLN A 74 -21.55 -20.98 1.22
CA GLN A 74 -22.86 -20.38 1.30
C GLN A 74 -23.77 -21.56 1.02
N ARG A 75 -24.32 -22.18 2.07
CA ARG A 75 -25.40 -23.14 1.92
C ARG A 75 -26.56 -22.33 1.34
N HIS A 76 -26.63 -22.23 0.01
CA HIS A 76 -27.80 -21.75 -0.69
C HIS A 76 -28.94 -22.72 -0.33
N PRO A 77 -29.97 -22.31 0.44
CA PRO A 77 -30.95 -23.25 0.98
C PRO A 77 -31.92 -23.83 -0.07
N HIS A 78 -31.77 -23.51 -1.35
CA HIS A 78 -32.78 -23.81 -2.37
C HIS A 78 -32.21 -24.10 -3.76
N LEU A 79 -31.41 -25.16 -3.90
CA LEU A 79 -31.35 -25.88 -5.17
C LEU A 79 -31.91 -27.28 -4.95
N ARG A 80 -33.17 -27.45 -5.33
CA ARG A 80 -33.86 -28.74 -5.45
C ARG A 80 -34.09 -29.02 -6.93
#